data_AF-A0A918TG87-F1
#
_entry.id   AF-A0A918TG87-F1
#
_cell.length_a   1.000
_cell.length_b   1.000
_cell.length_c   1.000
_cell.angle_alpha   90.00
_cell.angle_beta   90.00
_cell.angle_gamma   90.00
#
_symmetry.space_group_name_H-M   'P 1'
#
loop_
_entity.id
_entity.type
_entity.pdbx_description
1 polymer ?
#
loop_
_entity_poly.entity_id
_entity_poly.type
_entity_poly.pdbx_seq_one_letter_code
_entity_poly.pdbx_strand_id
1 'polypeptide(L)'
;MHEEIGEQQADITRLLLHHIHAPLAGTQLIRGVLPVPPPAEAIRIVTGSEHACAPDELIAYEIPLRTDDGLLTAYDIIGILRSVLTGTHFHPNDRVSTMMGMRLVRVEQTDVEPAADTPDDNALRILRTIACPFIEDQSSTRLRGFLFTGQDRFRLYLDTTETPGVVATDVRLSGAITALTAALPSLITEEERWTADDSDPHCSRAVDLTHW
;
A
#
# COMPACT_ATOMS: atom_id res chain seq x y z
N MET A 1 5.36 -5.97 -17.83
CA MET A 1 3.96 -5.93 -17.32
C MET A 1 3.94 -6.08 -15.81
N HIS A 2 4.31 -7.22 -15.22
CA HIS A 2 4.38 -7.36 -13.75
C HIS A 2 5.37 -6.40 -13.06
N GLU A 3 6.50 -6.12 -13.70
CA GLU A 3 7.51 -5.20 -13.19
C GLU A 3 7.04 -3.73 -13.24
N GLU A 4 6.46 -3.30 -14.37
CA GLU A 4 5.86 -1.96 -14.56
C GLU A 4 4.77 -1.69 -13.51
N ILE A 5 3.86 -2.66 -13.27
CA ILE A 5 2.84 -2.56 -12.20
C ILE A 5 3.50 -2.47 -10.82
N GLY A 6 4.64 -3.13 -10.65
CA GLY A 6 5.36 -3.11 -9.39
C GLY A 6 6.07 -1.80 -9.07
N GLU A 7 6.70 -1.21 -10.08
CA GLU A 7 7.25 0.14 -10.00
C GLU A 7 6.15 1.15 -9.72
N GLN A 8 5.05 1.10 -10.48
CA GLN A 8 3.90 1.98 -10.28
C GLN A 8 3.36 1.87 -8.86
N GLN A 9 3.22 0.65 -8.34
CA GLN A 9 2.75 0.44 -6.98
C GLN A 9 3.73 0.96 -5.92
N ALA A 10 5.03 0.80 -6.10
CA ALA A 10 6.04 1.35 -5.19
C ALA A 10 6.00 2.89 -5.18
N ASP A 11 5.83 3.50 -6.35
CA ASP A 11 5.70 4.96 -6.49
C ASP A 11 4.44 5.51 -5.80
N ILE A 12 3.30 4.82 -5.98
CA ILE A 12 2.05 5.12 -5.27
C ILE A 12 2.25 4.99 -3.76
N THR A 13 2.81 3.86 -3.31
CA THR A 13 3.07 3.60 -1.89
C THR A 13 3.89 4.74 -1.28
N ARG A 14 4.96 5.16 -1.97
CA ARG A 14 5.83 6.27 -1.51
C ARG A 14 5.08 7.59 -1.36
N LEU A 15 4.09 7.90 -2.21
CA LEU A 15 3.27 9.11 -2.04
C LEU A 15 2.31 8.98 -0.86
N LEU A 16 1.69 7.81 -0.72
CA LEU A 16 0.68 7.55 0.29
C LEU A 16 1.25 7.50 1.72
N LEU A 17 2.57 7.33 1.89
CA LEU A 17 3.23 7.40 3.20
C LEU A 17 2.91 8.69 3.96
N HIS A 18 2.73 9.82 3.26
CA HIS A 18 2.36 11.08 3.90
C HIS A 18 0.99 11.02 4.60
N HIS A 19 0.09 10.15 4.13
CA HIS A 19 -1.26 10.00 4.65
C HIS A 19 -1.37 8.98 5.80
N ILE A 20 -0.25 8.48 6.30
CA ILE A 20 -0.21 7.75 7.58
C ILE A 20 -0.55 8.70 8.75
N HIS A 21 -0.17 9.98 8.63
CA HIS A 21 -0.41 11.01 9.64
C HIS A 21 -1.31 12.16 9.17
N ALA A 22 -1.42 12.38 7.85
CA ALA A 22 -2.30 13.40 7.29
C ALA A 22 -3.60 12.76 6.76
N PRO A 23 -4.79 13.15 7.27
CA PRO A 23 -6.04 12.55 6.81
C PRO A 23 -6.24 12.84 5.32
N LEU A 24 -6.69 11.82 4.60
CA LEU A 24 -6.96 11.92 3.17
C LEU A 24 -8.30 12.62 2.91
N ALA A 25 -9.30 12.31 3.73
CA ALA A 25 -10.62 12.91 3.74
C ALA A 25 -11.25 12.80 5.13
N GLY A 26 -11.77 13.90 5.67
CA GLY A 26 -12.34 13.92 7.03
C GLY A 26 -11.32 13.47 8.07
N THR A 27 -11.60 12.36 8.75
CA THR A 27 -10.73 11.73 9.76
C THR A 27 -10.06 10.44 9.29
N GLN A 28 -10.21 10.10 8.01
CA GLN A 28 -9.71 8.85 7.44
C GLN A 28 -8.24 8.97 7.05
N LEU A 29 -7.41 8.09 7.61
CA LEU A 29 -5.98 7.98 7.37
C LEU A 29 -5.68 6.70 6.59
N ILE A 30 -4.52 6.64 5.96
CA ILE A 30 -4.04 5.42 5.33
C ILE A 30 -3.39 4.53 6.39
N ARG A 31 -3.96 3.33 6.53
CA ARG A 31 -3.51 2.27 7.45
C ARG A 31 -2.82 1.12 6.72
N GLY A 32 -2.83 1.14 5.39
CA GLY A 32 -2.08 0.19 4.60
C GLY A 32 -2.20 0.42 3.10
N VAL A 33 -1.25 -0.16 2.38
CA VAL A 33 -1.23 -0.28 0.93
C VAL A 33 -0.83 -1.72 0.64
N LEU A 34 -1.64 -2.47 -0.10
CA LEU A 34 -1.45 -3.91 -0.31
C LEU A 34 -1.31 -4.22 -1.82
N PRO A 35 -0.28 -4.98 -2.24
CA PRO A 35 -0.13 -5.45 -3.61
C PRO A 35 -1.19 -6.46 -3.99
N VAL A 36 -1.91 -6.26 -5.07
CA VAL A 36 -2.84 -7.30 -5.54
C VAL A 36 -2.05 -8.38 -6.28
N PRO A 37 -2.24 -9.67 -5.94
CA PRO A 37 -1.56 -10.75 -6.66
C PRO A 37 -1.99 -10.79 -8.13
N PRO A 38 -1.09 -11.18 -9.06
CA PRO A 38 -1.45 -11.41 -10.46
C PRO A 38 -2.59 -12.42 -10.60
N PRO A 39 -3.44 -12.32 -11.64
CA PRO A 39 -3.30 -11.44 -12.82
C PRO A 39 -3.95 -10.06 -12.66
N ALA A 40 -4.48 -9.72 -11.49
CA ALA A 40 -5.18 -8.44 -11.31
C ALA A 40 -4.19 -7.27 -11.24
N GLU A 41 -4.34 -6.30 -12.15
CA GLU A 41 -3.57 -5.05 -12.17
C GLU A 41 -4.28 -4.00 -11.31
N ALA A 42 -4.21 -4.17 -9.99
CA ALA A 42 -4.87 -3.30 -9.04
C ALA A 42 -3.99 -3.01 -7.81
N ILE A 43 -4.38 -1.99 -7.06
CA ILE A 43 -3.82 -1.66 -5.76
C ILE A 43 -4.94 -1.70 -4.72
N ARG A 44 -4.64 -2.16 -3.51
CA ARG A 44 -5.57 -2.06 -2.38
C ARG A 44 -5.08 -1.05 -1.39
N ILE A 45 -5.93 -0.11 -1.01
CA ILE A 45 -5.58 0.95 -0.06
C ILE A 45 -6.48 0.79 1.15
N VAL A 46 -5.86 0.54 2.29
CA VAL A 46 -6.52 0.32 3.56
C VAL A 46 -6.61 1.64 4.30
N THR A 47 -7.82 1.98 4.70
CA THR A 47 -8.14 3.23 5.41
C THR A 47 -8.78 2.93 6.75
N GLY A 48 -8.63 3.87 7.68
CA GLY A 48 -9.23 3.79 9.01
C GLY A 48 -8.93 5.06 9.82
N SER A 49 -9.41 5.08 11.05
CA SER A 49 -9.09 6.16 12.00
C SER A 49 -7.64 6.07 12.51
N GLU A 50 -7.18 7.10 13.22
CA GLU A 50 -5.79 7.24 13.72
C GLU A 50 -5.28 6.06 14.56
N HIS A 51 -6.16 5.32 15.21
CA HIS A 51 -5.78 4.18 16.04
C HIS A 51 -6.34 2.85 15.52
N ALA A 52 -7.04 2.86 14.39
CA ALA A 52 -7.62 1.66 13.81
C ALA A 52 -6.52 0.69 13.37
N CYS A 53 -6.52 -0.51 13.94
CA CYS A 53 -5.59 -1.57 13.57
C CYS A 53 -6.24 -2.95 13.55
N ALA A 54 -7.46 -3.08 14.09
CA ALA A 54 -8.21 -4.32 14.01
C ALA A 54 -8.85 -4.46 12.61
N PRO A 55 -8.85 -5.65 11.99
CA PRO A 55 -9.35 -5.83 10.63
C PRO A 55 -10.79 -5.34 10.42
N ASP A 56 -11.66 -5.48 11.42
CA ASP A 56 -13.06 -5.07 11.38
C ASP A 56 -13.27 -3.54 11.46
N GLU A 57 -12.26 -2.80 11.90
CA GLU A 57 -12.23 -1.33 11.91
C GLU A 57 -11.69 -0.73 10.60
N LEU A 58 -11.12 -1.57 9.73
CA LEU A 58 -10.43 -1.16 8.52
C LEU A 58 -11.27 -1.45 7.26
N ILE A 59 -11.15 -0.55 6.29
CA ILE A 59 -11.77 -0.71 4.97
C ILE A 59 -10.68 -0.65 3.91
N ALA A 60 -10.59 -1.71 3.12
CA ALA A 60 -9.72 -1.79 1.95
C ALA A 60 -10.49 -1.40 0.68
N TYR A 61 -9.92 -0.48 -0.10
CA TYR A 61 -10.42 -0.09 -1.41
C TYR A 61 -9.53 -0.68 -2.49
N GLU A 62 -10.07 -1.55 -3.34
CA GLU A 62 -9.38 -2.08 -4.52
C GLU A 62 -9.62 -1.16 -5.71
N ILE A 63 -8.55 -0.57 -6.22
CA ILE A 63 -8.58 0.38 -7.33
C ILE A 63 -7.75 -0.22 -8.48
N PRO A 64 -8.32 -0.40 -9.69
CA PRO A 64 -7.56 -0.82 -10.85
C PRO A 64 -6.44 0.19 -11.15
N LEU A 65 -5.23 -0.30 -11.42
CA LEU A 65 -4.07 0.55 -11.74
C LEU A 65 -4.02 0.93 -13.21
N ARG A 66 -4.71 0.20 -14.08
CA ARG A 66 -4.77 0.45 -15.52
C ARG A 66 -6.19 0.86 -15.92
N THR A 67 -6.23 1.82 -16.82
CA THR A 67 -7.42 2.37 -17.47
C THR A 67 -7.26 2.24 -18.98
N ASP A 68 -8.31 2.56 -19.73
CA ASP A 68 -8.22 2.68 -21.19
C ASP A 68 -7.22 3.77 -21.63
N ASP A 69 -6.99 4.78 -20.78
CA ASP A 69 -6.08 5.91 -21.01
C ASP A 69 -4.65 5.66 -20.51
N GLY A 70 -4.37 4.51 -19.88
CA GLY A 70 -3.05 4.14 -19.37
C GLY A 70 -3.01 3.87 -17.87
N LEU A 71 -1.80 3.92 -17.29
CA LEU A 71 -1.58 3.68 -15.86
C LEU A 71 -1.98 4.89 -15.02
N LEU A 72 -2.72 4.63 -13.93
CA LEU A 72 -3.06 5.65 -12.95
C LEU A 72 -1.83 6.07 -12.16
N THR A 73 -1.64 7.37 -12.04
CA THR A 73 -0.63 7.97 -11.19
C THR A 73 -1.05 7.92 -9.71
N ALA A 74 -0.09 8.14 -8.82
CA ALA A 74 -0.37 8.26 -7.39
C ALA A 74 -1.34 9.41 -7.04
N TYR A 75 -1.39 10.47 -7.86
CA TYR A 75 -2.31 11.58 -7.66
C TYR A 75 -3.73 11.23 -8.11
N ASP A 76 -3.88 10.47 -9.21
CA ASP A 76 -5.19 9.98 -9.64
C ASP A 76 -5.83 9.09 -8.56
N ILE A 77 -5.01 8.21 -7.96
CA ILE A 77 -5.43 7.37 -6.84
C ILE A 77 -5.89 8.19 -5.63
N ILE A 78 -5.17 9.26 -5.27
CA ILE A 78 -5.56 10.17 -4.19
C ILE A 78 -6.90 10.85 -4.51
N GLY A 79 -7.08 11.32 -5.74
CA GLY A 79 -8.33 11.95 -6.20
C GLY A 79 -9.51 10.98 -6.11
N ILE A 80 -9.33 9.75 -6.61
CA ILE A 80 -10.35 8.67 -6.53
C ILE A 80 -10.69 8.38 -5.07
N LEU A 81 -9.70 8.18 -4.20
CA LEU A 81 -9.94 7.89 -2.79
C LEU A 81 -10.67 9.01 -2.08
N ARG A 82 -10.32 10.28 -2.33
CA ARG A 82 -11.06 11.41 -1.74
C ARG A 82 -12.51 11.42 -2.18
N SER A 83 -12.79 11.17 -3.46
CA SER A 83 -14.17 11.04 -3.94
C SER A 83 -14.90 9.91 -3.24
N VAL A 84 -14.29 8.73 -3.11
CA VAL A 84 -14.88 7.56 -2.47
C VAL A 84 -15.12 7.78 -0.97
N LEU A 85 -14.23 8.49 -0.28
CA LEU A 85 -14.32 8.71 1.16
C LEU A 85 -15.25 9.87 1.54
N THR A 86 -15.46 10.85 0.66
CA THR A 86 -16.32 12.02 0.92
C THR A 86 -17.74 11.85 0.39
N GLY A 87 -17.96 11.00 -0.61
CA GLY A 87 -19.26 10.77 -1.21
C GLY A 87 -20.09 9.72 -0.47
N THR A 88 -21.42 9.86 -0.52
CA THR A 88 -22.36 8.78 -0.18
C THR A 88 -22.41 7.77 -1.31
N HIS A 89 -21.44 6.86 -1.35
CA HIS A 89 -21.37 5.83 -2.37
C HIS A 89 -22.16 4.59 -1.94
N PHE A 90 -23.26 4.32 -2.63
CA PHE A 90 -23.96 3.05 -2.52
C PHE A 90 -23.19 2.01 -3.34
N HIS A 91 -22.32 1.27 -2.67
CA HIS A 91 -21.65 0.14 -3.31
C HIS A 91 -22.63 -1.03 -3.38
N PRO A 92 -22.93 -1.55 -4.59
CA PRO A 92 -23.73 -2.77 -4.70
C PRO A 92 -23.01 -3.94 -4.01
N ASN A 93 -23.79 -4.89 -3.47
CA ASN A 93 -23.26 -5.95 -2.60
C ASN A 93 -22.22 -6.85 -3.28
N ASP A 94 -22.25 -6.97 -4.61
CA ASP A 94 -21.29 -7.72 -5.42
C ASP A 94 -19.89 -7.09 -5.44
N ARG A 95 -19.78 -5.79 -5.15
CA ARG A 95 -18.52 -5.05 -5.04
C ARG A 95 -17.94 -5.04 -3.63
N VAL A 96 -18.68 -5.58 -2.66
CA VAL A 96 -18.24 -5.69 -1.26
C VAL A 96 -17.89 -7.14 -0.96
N SER A 97 -16.67 -7.38 -0.49
CA SER A 97 -16.24 -8.69 -0.03
C SER A 97 -15.40 -8.56 1.24
N THR A 98 -14.74 -9.64 1.66
CA THR A 98 -13.89 -9.67 2.86
C THR A 98 -12.52 -10.20 2.49
N MET A 99 -11.47 -9.56 3.00
CA MET A 99 -10.08 -9.93 2.75
C MET A 99 -9.27 -9.72 4.02
N MET A 100 -8.59 -10.77 4.50
CA MET A 100 -7.86 -10.77 5.78
C MET A 100 -8.70 -10.24 6.97
N GLY A 101 -10.01 -10.53 6.97
CA GLY A 101 -10.96 -10.04 7.98
C GLY A 101 -11.42 -8.58 7.80
N MET A 102 -10.83 -7.84 6.86
CA MET A 102 -11.22 -6.46 6.51
C MET A 102 -12.34 -6.44 5.48
N ARG A 103 -13.16 -5.39 5.51
CA ARG A 103 -14.12 -5.11 4.43
C ARG A 103 -13.35 -4.66 3.19
N LEU A 104 -13.55 -5.34 2.07
CA LEU A 104 -12.99 -5.00 0.76
C LEU A 104 -14.08 -4.38 -0.12
N VAL A 105 -13.82 -3.19 -0.65
CA VAL A 105 -14.70 -2.47 -1.58
C VAL A 105 -13.97 -2.33 -2.91
N ARG A 106 -14.52 -2.90 -3.99
CA ARG A 106 -13.99 -2.72 -5.35
C ARG A 106 -14.50 -1.41 -5.93
N VAL A 107 -13.58 -0.57 -6.36
CA VAL A 107 -13.87 0.73 -6.97
C VAL A 107 -13.85 0.58 -8.49
N GLU A 108 -14.99 0.81 -9.12
CA GLU A 108 -15.07 0.94 -10.58
C GLU A 108 -14.87 2.42 -10.95
N GLN A 109 -13.89 2.69 -11.80
CA GLN A 109 -13.49 4.06 -12.11
C GLN A 109 -14.57 4.83 -12.88
N THR A 110 -15.36 4.14 -13.71
CA THR A 110 -16.48 4.73 -14.46
C THR A 110 -17.52 5.36 -13.54
N ASP A 111 -17.59 4.92 -12.28
CA ASP A 111 -18.57 5.40 -11.31
C ASP A 111 -18.03 6.52 -10.41
N VAL A 112 -16.75 6.88 -10.53
CA VAL A 112 -16.09 7.84 -9.65
C VAL A 112 -15.35 8.88 -10.45
N GLU A 113 -15.88 10.11 -10.47
CA GLU A 113 -15.10 11.27 -10.90
C GLU A 113 -14.03 11.58 -9.83
N PRO A 114 -12.72 11.56 -10.18
CA PRO A 114 -11.66 11.86 -9.23
C PRO A 114 -11.80 13.28 -8.68
N ALA A 115 -11.58 13.45 -7.37
CA ALA A 115 -11.56 14.78 -6.78
C ALA A 115 -10.42 15.59 -7.37
N ALA A 116 -10.67 16.87 -7.65
CA ALA A 116 -9.65 17.77 -8.19
C ALA A 116 -8.45 17.91 -7.23
N ASP A 117 -7.26 18.07 -7.81
CA ASP A 117 -6.03 18.37 -7.07
C ASP A 117 -6.22 19.64 -6.22
N THR A 118 -5.80 19.55 -4.95
CA THR A 118 -5.77 20.69 -4.05
C THR A 118 -4.47 21.49 -4.21
N PRO A 119 -4.40 22.75 -3.71
CA PRO A 119 -3.15 23.49 -3.66
C PRO A 119 -2.04 22.75 -2.89
N ASP A 120 -2.39 22.02 -1.84
CA ASP A 120 -1.44 21.26 -1.02
C ASP A 120 -0.86 20.06 -1.79
N ASP A 121 -1.66 19.39 -2.61
CA ASP A 121 -1.17 18.30 -3.48
C ASP A 121 -0.16 18.83 -4.49
N ASN A 122 -0.45 20.00 -5.09
CA ASN A 122 0.45 20.64 -6.04
C ASN A 122 1.75 21.10 -5.35
N ALA A 123 1.66 21.64 -4.14
CA ALA A 123 2.84 21.99 -3.36
C ALA A 123 3.69 20.75 -3.03
N LEU A 124 3.06 19.67 -2.55
CA LEU A 124 3.75 18.41 -2.27
C LEU A 124 4.40 17.81 -3.52
N ARG A 125 3.70 17.86 -4.66
CA ARG A 125 4.21 17.42 -5.97
C ARG A 125 5.49 18.17 -6.33
N ILE A 126 5.48 19.49 -6.25
CA ILE A 126 6.66 20.34 -6.54
C ILE A 126 7.80 20.03 -5.55
N LEU A 127 7.52 20.05 -4.25
CA LEU A 127 8.53 19.85 -3.21
C LEU A 127 9.18 18.45 -3.29
N ARG A 128 8.38 17.40 -3.48
CA ARG A 128 8.90 16.04 -3.63
C ARG A 128 9.74 15.88 -4.89
N THR A 129 9.34 16.50 -6.00
CA THR A 129 10.09 16.45 -7.26
C THR A 129 11.50 17.01 -7.09
N ILE A 130 11.65 18.07 -6.28
CA ILE A 130 12.95 18.71 -6.01
C ILE A 130 13.73 17.95 -4.94
N ALA A 131 13.08 17.53 -3.85
CA ALA A 131 13.74 16.92 -2.69
C ALA A 131 14.05 15.43 -2.86
N CYS A 132 13.32 14.73 -3.74
CA CYS A 132 13.45 13.31 -4.00
C CYS A 132 13.48 13.08 -5.52
N PRO A 133 14.53 13.55 -6.22
CA PRO A 133 14.66 13.33 -7.65
C PRO A 133 14.70 11.83 -7.94
N PHE A 134 14.20 11.45 -9.11
CA PHE A 134 14.37 10.09 -9.61
C PHE A 134 15.87 9.79 -9.77
N ILE A 135 16.31 8.65 -9.25
CA ILE A 135 17.69 8.15 -9.37
C ILE A 135 17.62 6.81 -10.09
N GLU A 136 18.44 6.61 -11.12
CA GLU A 136 18.44 5.39 -11.94
C GLU A 136 18.80 4.15 -11.10
N ASP A 137 19.76 4.26 -10.17
CA ASP A 137 20.13 3.19 -9.23
C ASP A 137 19.24 3.22 -7.97
N GLN A 138 18.00 2.74 -8.10
CA GLN A 138 17.14 2.49 -6.93
C GLN A 138 17.66 1.28 -6.13
N SER A 139 17.32 1.22 -4.83
CA SER A 139 17.68 0.08 -3.98
C SER A 139 17.15 -1.23 -4.57
N SER A 140 17.95 -2.31 -4.45
CA SER A 140 17.54 -3.65 -4.90
C SER A 140 16.29 -4.17 -4.19
N THR A 141 15.93 -3.59 -3.05
CA THR A 141 14.68 -3.83 -2.31
C THR A 141 13.71 -2.69 -2.52
N ARG A 142 12.47 -2.98 -2.94
CA ARG A 142 11.40 -1.99 -3.11
C ARG A 142 10.26 -2.23 -2.13
N LEU A 143 9.75 -1.16 -1.54
CA LEU A 143 8.54 -1.18 -0.72
C LEU A 143 7.30 -1.14 -1.62
N ARG A 144 6.62 -2.28 -1.72
CA ARG A 144 5.37 -2.43 -2.47
C ARG A 144 4.17 -2.01 -1.64
N GLY A 145 4.26 -2.10 -0.32
CA GLY A 145 3.12 -1.84 0.53
C GLY A 145 3.43 -2.02 2.01
N PHE A 146 2.45 -1.73 2.84
CA PHE A 146 2.50 -1.92 4.28
C PHE A 146 1.09 -2.12 4.85
N LEU A 147 1.00 -2.61 6.08
CA LEU A 147 -0.25 -2.73 6.82
C LEU A 147 0.01 -2.57 8.33
N PHE A 148 -0.74 -1.69 8.99
CA PHE A 148 -0.82 -1.70 10.45
C PHE A 148 -1.64 -2.91 10.90
N THR A 149 -0.99 -3.84 11.62
CA THR A 149 -1.61 -5.08 12.11
C THR A 149 -1.81 -5.09 13.63
N GLY A 150 -1.33 -4.04 14.32
CA GLY A 150 -1.52 -3.82 15.74
C GLY A 150 -0.88 -2.50 16.19
N GLN A 151 -0.97 -2.20 17.48
CA GLN A 151 -0.41 -0.96 18.05
C GLN A 151 1.11 -0.83 17.92
N ASP A 152 1.81 -1.97 17.91
CA ASP A 152 3.28 -2.06 17.80
C ASP A 152 3.68 -3.09 16.72
N ARG A 153 2.77 -3.39 15.79
CA ARG A 153 2.99 -4.40 14.75
C ARG A 153 2.67 -3.83 13.37
N PHE A 154 3.57 -4.13 12.46
CA PHE A 154 3.57 -3.60 11.12
C PHE A 154 3.96 -4.71 10.16
N ARG A 155 3.18 -4.93 9.12
CA ARG A 155 3.55 -5.84 8.03
C ARG A 155 4.04 -5.00 6.86
N LEU A 156 5.23 -5.30 6.35
CA LEU A 156 5.82 -4.69 5.16
C LEU A 156 5.65 -5.65 3.99
N TYR A 157 5.37 -5.13 2.80
CA TYR A 157 5.35 -5.92 1.56
C TYR A 157 6.51 -5.44 0.69
N LEU A 158 7.51 -6.30 0.53
CA LEU A 158 8.78 -5.98 -0.12
C LEU A 158 8.96 -6.89 -1.33
N ASP A 159 9.54 -6.36 -2.40
CA ASP A 159 10.12 -7.19 -3.46
C ASP A 159 11.59 -6.86 -3.65
N THR A 160 12.34 -7.81 -4.23
CA THR A 160 13.74 -7.62 -4.58
C THR A 160 14.02 -8.07 -5.99
N THR A 161 15.08 -7.55 -6.59
CA THR A 161 15.57 -8.05 -7.89
C THR A 161 16.15 -9.46 -7.78
N GLU A 162 16.58 -9.87 -6.59
CA GLU A 162 17.19 -11.17 -6.32
C GLU A 162 16.15 -12.28 -6.18
N THR A 163 14.93 -11.95 -5.75
CA THR A 163 13.92 -12.93 -5.39
C THR A 163 12.57 -12.60 -6.04
N PRO A 164 11.98 -13.50 -6.85
CA PRO A 164 10.70 -13.24 -7.48
C PRO A 164 9.55 -13.29 -6.48
N GLY A 165 8.65 -12.32 -6.59
CA GLY A 165 7.43 -12.22 -5.78
C GLY A 165 7.56 -11.26 -4.61
N VAL A 166 6.44 -11.08 -3.91
CA VAL A 166 6.36 -10.19 -2.75
C VAL A 166 6.59 -11.00 -1.48
N VAL A 167 7.53 -10.54 -0.65
CA VAL A 167 7.80 -11.06 0.69
C VAL A 167 7.11 -10.15 1.71
N ALA A 168 6.21 -10.73 2.51
CA ALA A 168 5.68 -10.06 3.69
C ALA A 168 6.72 -10.12 4.82
N THR A 169 6.89 -9.02 5.55
CA THR A 169 7.79 -8.97 6.71
C THR A 169 7.07 -8.34 7.89
N ASP A 170 6.86 -9.13 8.94
CA ASP A 170 6.26 -8.64 10.18
C ASP A 170 7.34 -8.05 11.08
N VAL A 171 7.17 -6.78 11.46
CA VAL A 171 8.12 -6.03 12.26
C VAL A 171 7.44 -5.36 13.44
N ARG A 172 8.22 -5.01 14.46
CA ARG A 172 7.77 -4.15 15.55
C ARG A 172 8.11 -2.69 15.27
N LEU A 173 7.23 -1.79 15.69
CA LEU A 173 7.44 -0.35 15.59
C LEU A 173 8.30 0.19 16.75
N SER A 174 8.60 -0.64 17.74
CA SER A 174 9.49 -0.38 18.85
C SER A 174 10.75 -1.25 18.78
N GLY A 175 11.78 -0.87 19.54
CA GLY A 175 13.06 -1.58 19.59
C GLY A 175 14.12 -0.98 18.66
N ALA A 176 14.97 -1.83 18.08
CA ALA A 176 16.15 -1.43 17.32
C ALA A 176 15.83 -1.12 15.84
N ILE A 177 14.93 -0.17 15.58
CA ILE A 177 14.43 0.18 14.24
C ILE A 177 15.58 0.43 13.26
N THR A 178 16.60 1.18 13.65
CA THR A 178 17.76 1.48 12.78
C THR A 178 18.49 0.21 12.35
N ALA A 179 18.74 -0.71 13.29
CA ALA A 179 19.42 -1.97 13.00
C ALA A 179 18.57 -2.86 12.08
N LEU A 180 17.26 -2.92 12.34
CA LEU A 180 16.31 -3.62 11.49
C LEU A 180 16.31 -3.05 10.07
N THR A 181 16.17 -1.74 9.91
CA THR A 181 16.13 -1.11 8.58
C THR A 181 17.43 -1.32 7.79
N ALA A 182 18.57 -1.41 8.47
CA ALA A 182 19.85 -1.69 7.83
C ALA A 182 20.01 -3.16 7.42
N ALA A 183 19.48 -4.09 8.21
CA ALA A 183 19.56 -5.53 7.96
C ALA A 183 18.47 -6.05 7.02
N LEU A 184 17.35 -5.32 6.90
CA LEU A 184 16.13 -5.76 6.20
C LEU A 184 16.38 -6.28 4.78
N PRO A 185 17.17 -5.61 3.91
CA PRO A 185 17.44 -6.12 2.56
C PRO A 185 18.09 -7.51 2.54
N SER A 186 18.93 -7.82 3.54
CA SER A 186 19.56 -9.14 3.68
C SER A 186 18.60 -10.16 4.28
N LEU A 187 17.81 -9.76 5.28
CA LEU A 187 16.95 -10.70 6.01
C LEU A 187 15.81 -11.26 5.15
N ILE A 188 15.31 -10.47 4.20
CA ILE A 188 14.21 -10.90 3.33
C ILE A 188 14.66 -11.89 2.24
N THR A 189 15.97 -12.03 1.98
CA THR A 189 16.54 -12.98 1.01
C THR A 189 17.01 -14.28 1.65
N GLU A 190 17.05 -14.37 2.99
CA GLU A 190 17.40 -15.59 3.74
C GLU A 190 16.27 -16.63 3.67
N GLU A 191 16.39 -17.62 2.77
CA GLU A 191 15.35 -18.63 2.53
C GLU A 191 15.00 -19.44 3.79
N GLU A 192 15.96 -19.62 4.70
CA GLU A 192 15.75 -20.35 5.97
C GLU A 192 14.76 -19.65 6.91
N ARG A 193 14.50 -18.36 6.69
CA ARG A 193 13.52 -17.57 7.45
C ARG A 193 12.14 -17.54 6.81
N TRP A 194 12.00 -18.01 5.58
CA TRP A 194 10.74 -17.95 4.87
C TRP A 194 9.74 -18.95 5.41
N THR A 195 8.53 -18.46 5.58
CA THR A 195 7.35 -19.28 5.88
C THR A 195 6.32 -19.08 4.77
N ALA A 196 5.55 -20.12 4.49
CA ALA A 196 4.35 -19.98 3.67
C ALA A 196 3.27 -19.32 4.52
N ASP A 197 2.65 -18.26 4.00
CA ASP A 197 1.49 -17.62 4.61
C ASP A 197 0.29 -17.80 3.67
N ASP A 198 -0.45 -18.90 3.85
CA ASP A 198 -1.64 -19.20 3.05
C ASP A 198 -2.82 -18.27 3.37
N SER A 199 -2.70 -17.43 4.42
CA SER A 199 -3.75 -16.52 4.85
C SER A 199 -3.65 -15.13 4.23
N ASP A 200 -2.46 -14.76 3.75
CA ASP A 200 -2.20 -13.47 3.12
C ASP A 200 -2.06 -13.61 1.60
N PRO A 201 -3.07 -13.20 0.81
CA PRO A 201 -3.01 -13.31 -0.64
C PRO A 201 -2.03 -12.32 -1.29
N HIS A 202 -1.43 -11.42 -0.52
CA HIS A 202 -0.57 -10.33 -1.01
C HIS A 202 0.90 -10.69 -1.08
N CYS A 203 1.29 -11.84 -0.52
CA CYS A 203 2.68 -12.30 -0.52
C CYS A 203 2.77 -13.76 -0.96
N SER A 204 3.91 -14.14 -1.51
CA SER A 204 4.24 -15.54 -1.74
C SER A 204 4.90 -16.18 -0.52
N ARG A 205 5.50 -15.35 0.35
CA ARG A 205 6.32 -15.76 1.50
C ARG A 205 6.22 -14.72 2.61
N ALA A 206 6.37 -15.16 3.85
CA ALA A 206 6.41 -14.29 5.01
C ALA A 206 7.68 -14.53 5.85
N VAL A 207 8.18 -13.44 6.46
CA VAL A 207 9.27 -13.44 7.42
C VAL A 207 8.81 -12.76 8.69
N ASP A 208 8.91 -13.45 9.83
CA ASP A 208 8.63 -12.87 11.14
C ASP A 208 9.93 -12.28 11.75
N LEU A 209 10.00 -10.95 11.79
CA LEU A 209 11.07 -10.19 12.42
C LEU A 209 10.57 -9.47 13.70
N THR A 210 9.46 -9.90 14.29
CA THR A 210 8.93 -9.27 15.50
C THR A 210 9.80 -9.50 16.74
N HIS A 211 10.72 -10.45 16.68
CA HIS A 211 11.70 -10.76 17.73
C HIS A 211 13.12 -10.24 17.47
N TRP A 212 13.29 -9.37 16.47
CA TRP A 212 14.58 -8.76 16.10
C TRP A 212 15.14 -7.80 17.15
#